data_AF-A0A6M8NE04-F1
#
_entry.id   AF-A0A6M8NE04-F1
#
_cell.length_a   1.000
_cell.length_b   1.000
_cell.length_c   1.000
_cell.angle_alpha   90.00
_cell.angle_beta   90.00
_cell.angle_gamma   90.00
#
_symmetry.space_group_name_H-M   'P 1'
#
loop_
_entity.id
_entity.type
_entity.pdbx_description
1 polymer ?
#
loop_
_entity_poly.entity_id
_entity_poly.type
_entity_poly.pdbx_seq_one_letter_code
_entity_poly.pdbx_strand_id
1 'polypeptide(L)'
;GINVWCAAGTGTFGTAELVRRIQVSGLSKVVSHRRLFLPILGAPGVAAHAVQKRTGFSIDYAAIKAKDLPEFFDNGMVTAPSMREITFTLYERLILIPVALVLAAKSMPAYHALLRGIFVPGSLANAGSYGLFAVLAILFAILAGAVSSPGCRQGAPYRAFSTKGLSIGIVTFLLLLYLRNINLQAWPGRIATLACLLLLPSAVSYLAMHFTGCTPYT
;
A
#
# COMPACT_ATOMS: atom_id res chain seq x y z
N GLY A 1 8.09 6.80 -12.87
CA GLY A 1 8.93 7.08 -11.69
C GLY A 1 8.36 6.34 -10.48
N ILE A 2 9.22 5.87 -9.58
CA ILE A 2 8.84 5.20 -8.32
C ILE A 2 9.15 6.18 -7.18
N ASN A 3 8.37 6.18 -6.10
CA ASN A 3 8.69 7.01 -4.93
C ASN A 3 10.05 6.58 -4.30
N VAL A 4 10.72 7.49 -3.60
CA VAL A 4 12.10 7.26 -3.09
C VAL A 4 12.18 6.06 -2.14
N TRP A 5 11.20 5.89 -1.25
CA TRP A 5 11.20 4.81 -0.26
C TRP A 5 11.08 3.43 -0.92
N CYS A 6 10.11 3.26 -1.83
CA CYS A 6 9.94 2.03 -2.60
C CYS A 6 11.13 1.79 -3.53
N ALA A 7 11.69 2.86 -4.13
CA ALA A 7 12.86 2.74 -4.99
C ALA A 7 14.09 2.27 -4.20
N ALA A 8 14.27 2.75 -2.97
CA ALA A 8 15.32 2.31 -2.07
C ALA A 8 15.15 0.84 -1.67
N GLY A 9 13.93 0.43 -1.30
CA GLY A 9 13.63 -0.96 -0.95
C GLY A 9 13.74 -1.95 -2.11
N THR A 10 13.48 -1.50 -3.34
CA THR A 10 13.61 -2.33 -4.56
C THR A 10 15.01 -2.28 -5.19
N GLY A 11 15.92 -1.46 -4.63
CA GLY A 11 17.29 -1.29 -5.13
C GLY A 11 17.42 -0.40 -6.38
N THR A 12 16.30 0.11 -6.92
CA THR A 12 16.31 1.04 -8.06
C THR A 12 16.81 2.45 -7.67
N PHE A 13 16.73 2.80 -6.39
CA PHE A 13 17.44 3.91 -5.78
C PHE A 13 18.49 3.34 -4.81
N GLY A 14 19.61 2.89 -5.39
CA GLY A 14 20.66 2.19 -4.64
C GLY A 14 22.06 2.75 -4.87
N THR A 15 23.02 2.30 -4.06
CA THR A 15 24.43 2.71 -4.12
C THR A 15 25.01 2.66 -5.54
N ALA A 16 24.80 1.55 -6.26
CA ALA A 16 25.35 1.37 -7.61
C ALA A 16 24.75 2.37 -8.62
N GLU A 17 23.43 2.57 -8.56
CA GLU A 17 22.75 3.52 -9.44
C GLU A 17 23.17 4.95 -9.12
N LEU A 18 23.29 5.33 -7.85
CA LEU A 18 23.74 6.66 -7.46
C LEU A 18 25.17 6.94 -7.95
N VAL A 19 26.10 5.99 -7.76
CA VAL A 19 27.48 6.13 -8.26
C VAL A 19 27.49 6.31 -9.78
N ARG A 20 26.72 5.50 -10.50
CA ARG A 20 26.59 5.61 -11.96
C ARG A 20 26.05 6.98 -12.38
N ARG A 21 25.04 7.50 -11.68
CA ARG A 21 24.46 8.83 -11.96
C ARG A 21 25.43 9.96 -11.69
N ILE A 22 26.25 9.88 -10.64
CA ILE A 22 27.31 10.87 -10.37
C ILE A 22 28.35 10.89 -11.50
N GLN A 23 28.74 9.72 -12.01
CA GLN A 23 29.74 9.60 -13.07
C GLN A 23 29.22 10.09 -14.42
N VAL A 24 28.04 9.61 -14.83
CA VAL A 24 27.44 9.94 -16.14
C VAL A 24 27.04 11.41 -16.22
N SER A 25 26.60 12.02 -15.11
CA SER A 25 26.28 13.45 -15.08
C SER A 25 27.53 14.35 -15.09
N GLY A 26 28.72 13.79 -14.89
CA GLY A 26 29.95 14.58 -14.77
C GLY A 26 29.92 15.54 -13.58
N LEU A 27 29.13 15.25 -12.54
CA LEU A 27 28.90 16.16 -11.40
C LEU A 27 30.21 16.62 -10.76
N SER A 28 31.21 15.75 -10.73
CA SER A 28 32.57 16.02 -10.26
C SER A 28 33.30 17.16 -10.96
N LYS A 29 32.84 17.57 -12.15
CA LYS A 29 33.41 18.64 -12.98
C LYS A 29 32.65 19.96 -12.85
N VAL A 30 31.45 19.93 -12.26
CA VAL A 30 30.54 21.08 -12.18
C VAL A 30 30.58 21.74 -10.80
N VAL A 31 30.77 20.96 -9.74
CA VAL A 31 30.83 21.45 -8.36
C VAL A 31 32.21 21.24 -7.75
N SER A 32 32.68 22.22 -6.97
CA SER A 32 33.94 22.15 -6.23
C SER A 32 33.82 21.34 -4.93
N HIS A 33 32.65 21.38 -4.29
CA HIS A 33 32.38 20.59 -3.08
C HIS A 33 32.13 19.12 -3.42
N ARG A 34 32.33 18.26 -2.41
CA ARG A 34 32.14 16.81 -2.51
C ARG A 34 31.10 16.31 -1.52
N ARG A 35 29.94 16.97 -1.52
CA ARG A 35 28.82 16.68 -0.61
C ARG A 35 27.52 16.61 -1.39
N LEU A 36 26.71 15.58 -1.11
CA LEU A 36 25.41 15.33 -1.72
C LEU A 36 24.37 15.14 -0.62
N PHE A 37 23.24 15.81 -0.79
CA PHE A 37 22.10 15.68 0.11
C PHE A 37 21.09 14.69 -0.46
N LEU A 38 20.77 13.65 0.31
CA LEU A 38 19.76 12.66 -0.07
C LEU A 38 18.54 12.74 0.84
N PRO A 39 17.35 12.35 0.34
CA PRO A 39 16.19 12.16 1.21
C PRO A 39 16.46 11.06 2.23
N ILE A 40 16.02 11.27 3.47
CA ILE A 40 16.22 10.30 4.57
C ILE A 40 15.62 8.93 4.24
N LEU A 41 14.47 8.92 3.56
CA LEU A 41 13.80 7.70 3.10
C LEU A 41 14.60 6.89 2.06
N GLY A 42 15.68 7.46 1.50
CA GLY A 42 16.61 6.75 0.62
C GLY A 42 17.69 5.96 1.38
N ALA A 43 17.85 6.18 2.68
CA ALA A 43 18.94 5.59 3.47
C ALA A 43 19.00 4.06 3.43
N PRO A 44 17.88 3.30 3.44
CA PRO A 44 17.94 1.84 3.37
C PRO A 44 18.55 1.30 2.05
N GLY A 45 18.49 2.07 0.96
CA GLY A 45 19.00 1.64 -0.36
C GLY A 45 20.43 2.07 -0.65
N VAL A 46 20.93 3.11 0.03
CA VAL A 46 22.22 3.75 -0.28
C VAL A 46 23.22 3.62 0.88
N ALA A 47 24.27 2.85 0.64
CA ALA A 47 25.40 2.75 1.54
C ALA A 47 26.31 3.99 1.36
N ALA A 48 26.09 5.02 2.18
CA ALA A 48 26.81 6.30 2.12
C ALA A 48 28.34 6.14 2.08
N HIS A 49 28.89 5.27 2.93
CA HIS A 49 30.33 4.99 2.99
C HIS A 49 30.86 4.38 1.67
N ALA A 50 30.07 3.54 1.01
CA ALA A 50 30.45 2.92 -0.26
C ALA A 50 30.41 3.94 -1.42
N VAL A 51 29.46 4.88 -1.39
CA VAL A 51 29.42 6.00 -2.34
C VAL A 51 30.64 6.90 -2.18
N GLN A 52 30.96 7.29 -0.93
CA GLN A 52 32.16 8.08 -0.62
C GLN A 52 33.42 7.40 -1.14
N LYS A 53 33.61 6.12 -0.84
CA LYS A 53 34.80 5.36 -1.27
C LYS A 53 34.96 5.30 -2.79
N ARG A 54 33.84 5.24 -3.54
CA ARG A 54 33.84 5.07 -5.01
C ARG A 54 33.86 6.38 -5.79
N THR A 55 33.37 7.48 -5.20
CA THR A 55 33.14 8.73 -5.94
C THR A 55 33.79 9.95 -5.29
N GLY A 56 34.23 9.84 -4.04
CA GLY A 56 34.70 10.94 -3.23
C GLY A 56 33.59 11.84 -2.67
N PHE A 57 32.32 11.62 -3.03
CA PHE A 57 31.18 12.42 -2.54
C PHE A 57 30.61 11.88 -1.23
N SER A 58 30.52 12.77 -0.25
CA SER A 58 29.92 12.49 1.05
C SER A 58 28.42 12.61 0.94
N ILE A 59 27.71 11.70 1.62
CA ILE A 59 26.26 11.63 1.58
C ILE A 59 25.73 12.07 2.93
N ASP A 60 24.95 13.14 2.93
CA ASP A 60 24.22 13.62 4.10
C ASP A 60 22.71 13.44 3.87
N TYR A 61 22.02 12.84 4.83
CA TYR A 61 20.58 12.62 4.74
C TYR A 61 19.82 13.83 5.29
N ALA A 62 19.33 14.68 4.38
CA ALA A 62 18.85 16.02 4.72
C ALA A 62 17.48 16.03 5.38
N ALA A 63 16.41 15.67 4.65
CA ALA A 63 15.03 15.72 5.13
C ALA A 63 14.17 14.65 4.46
N ILE A 64 13.01 14.34 5.05
CA ILE A 64 12.00 13.48 4.43
C ILE A 64 11.25 14.23 3.32
N LYS A 65 10.82 15.48 3.59
CA LYS A 65 10.03 16.28 2.65
C LYS A 65 10.91 17.35 2.01
N ALA A 66 10.85 17.48 0.68
CA ALA A 66 11.65 18.47 -0.05
C ALA A 66 11.34 19.92 0.35
N LYS A 67 10.13 20.18 0.84
CA LYS A 67 9.71 21.50 1.33
C LYS A 67 10.48 21.97 2.57
N ASP A 68 11.11 21.06 3.30
CA ASP A 68 11.87 21.36 4.51
C ASP A 68 13.35 21.70 4.19
N LEU A 69 13.76 21.63 2.91
CA LEU A 69 15.13 21.93 2.48
C LEU A 69 15.57 23.39 2.75
N PRO A 70 14.73 24.43 2.55
CA PRO A 70 15.12 25.80 2.88
C PRO A 70 15.50 25.95 4.36
N GLU A 71 14.64 25.48 5.26
CA GLU A 71 14.91 25.50 6.71
C GLU A 71 16.14 24.66 7.08
N PHE A 72 16.35 23.53 6.41
CA PHE A 72 17.57 22.72 6.57
C PHE A 72 18.84 23.49 6.17
N PHE A 73 18.82 24.32 5.12
CA PHE A 73 19.99 25.12 4.77
C PHE A 73 20.17 26.31 5.74
N ASP A 74 19.08 26.95 6.15
CA ASP A 74 19.09 28.10 7.07
C ASP A 74 19.57 27.72 8.48
N ASN A 75 19.30 26.49 8.93
CA ASN A 75 19.72 25.99 10.25
C ASN A 75 21.12 25.36 10.25
N GLY A 76 21.93 25.60 9.20
CA GLY A 76 23.30 25.12 9.10
C GLY A 76 23.44 23.67 8.65
N MET A 77 22.48 23.16 7.85
CA MET A 77 22.44 21.77 7.36
C MET A 77 22.25 20.75 8.50
N VAL A 78 21.50 21.14 9.53
CA VAL A 78 21.19 20.27 10.67
C VAL A 78 19.77 19.76 10.51
N THR A 79 19.60 18.45 10.32
CA THR A 79 18.27 17.86 10.22
C THR A 79 17.53 17.94 11.56
N ALA A 80 16.52 18.80 11.64
CA ALA A 80 15.65 18.93 12.81
C ALA A 80 14.76 17.68 13.01
N PRO A 81 14.26 17.40 14.22
CA PRO A 81 13.38 16.24 14.48
C PRO A 81 12.16 16.17 13.55
N SER A 82 11.50 17.30 13.30
CA SER A 82 10.35 17.42 12.39
C SER A 82 10.66 16.97 10.95
N MET A 83 11.91 17.14 10.50
CA MET A 83 12.36 16.75 9.16
C MET A 83 12.64 15.24 9.04
N ARG A 84 12.76 14.52 10.18
CA ARG A 84 13.01 13.08 10.27
C ARG A 84 11.75 12.25 10.50
N GLU A 85 10.61 12.90 10.73
CA GLU A 85 9.39 12.24 11.14
C GLU A 85 8.32 12.24 10.04
N ILE A 86 7.65 11.10 9.90
CA ILE A 86 6.39 11.00 9.16
C ILE A 86 5.27 11.00 10.20
N THR A 87 4.34 11.93 10.09
CA THR A 87 3.27 12.12 11.07
C THR A 87 2.13 11.10 10.90
N PHE A 88 2.09 10.38 9.77
CA PHE A 88 1.08 9.37 9.42
C PHE A 88 -0.34 9.86 9.74
N THR A 89 -0.60 11.13 9.42
CA THR A 89 -1.92 11.74 9.64
C THR A 89 -2.98 10.98 8.84
N LEU A 90 -4.25 11.10 9.24
CA LEU A 90 -5.34 10.47 8.49
C LEU A 90 -5.29 10.88 7.01
N TYR A 91 -5.05 12.17 6.73
CA TYR A 91 -4.89 12.68 5.38
C TYR A 91 -3.75 11.99 4.59
N GLU A 92 -2.56 11.87 5.19
CA GLU A 92 -1.42 11.18 4.55
C GLU A 92 -1.74 9.72 4.21
N ARG A 93 -2.56 9.04 5.02
CA ARG A 93 -3.00 7.65 4.76
C ARG A 93 -4.08 7.58 3.68
N LEU A 94 -5.02 8.52 3.67
CA LEU A 94 -6.09 8.58 2.67
C LEU A 94 -5.52 8.80 1.25
N ILE A 95 -4.39 9.50 1.12
CA ILE A 95 -3.68 9.66 -0.16
C ILE A 95 -3.24 8.32 -0.76
N LEU A 96 -3.08 7.24 0.03
CA LEU A 96 -2.74 5.92 -0.49
C LEU A 96 -3.95 5.14 -1.03
N ILE A 97 -5.18 5.56 -0.77
CA ILE A 97 -6.40 4.86 -1.24
C ILE A 97 -6.37 4.64 -2.76
N PRO A 98 -6.08 5.64 -3.62
CA PRO A 98 -6.07 5.42 -5.06
C PRO A 98 -5.07 4.35 -5.50
N VAL A 99 -3.88 4.31 -4.90
CA VAL A 99 -2.87 3.29 -5.21
C VAL A 99 -3.36 1.91 -4.79
N ALA A 100 -3.95 1.79 -3.59
CA ALA A 100 -4.53 0.55 -3.11
C ALA A 100 -5.69 0.07 -4.01
N LEU A 101 -6.53 0.98 -4.51
CA LEU A 101 -7.60 0.67 -5.45
C LEU A 101 -7.07 0.16 -6.79
N VAL A 102 -6.01 0.78 -7.34
CA VAL A 102 -5.38 0.32 -8.59
C VAL A 102 -4.75 -1.06 -8.40
N LEU A 103 -4.09 -1.31 -7.26
CA LEU A 103 -3.54 -2.64 -6.95
C LEU A 103 -4.65 -3.69 -6.77
N ALA A 104 -5.74 -3.34 -6.10
CA ALA A 104 -6.91 -4.21 -5.95
C ALA A 104 -7.59 -4.51 -7.29
N ALA A 105 -7.68 -3.52 -8.18
CA ALA A 105 -8.24 -3.66 -9.52
C ALA A 105 -7.46 -4.68 -10.36
N LYS A 106 -6.13 -4.75 -10.23
CA LYS A 106 -5.31 -5.78 -10.90
C LYS A 106 -5.68 -7.20 -10.47
N SER A 107 -6.14 -7.38 -9.25
CA SER A 107 -6.57 -8.67 -8.70
C SER A 107 -8.03 -9.01 -9.00
N MET A 108 -8.83 -8.05 -9.50
CA MET A 108 -10.25 -8.24 -9.80
C MET A 108 -10.55 -9.38 -10.80
N PRO A 109 -9.78 -9.60 -11.88
CA PRO A 109 -10.08 -10.68 -12.84
C PRO A 109 -10.00 -12.06 -12.21
N ALA A 110 -8.99 -12.30 -11.36
CA ALA A 110 -8.81 -13.57 -10.65
C ALA A 110 -9.97 -13.84 -9.69
N TYR A 111 -10.38 -12.82 -8.93
CA TYR A 111 -11.49 -12.96 -7.99
C TYR A 111 -12.84 -13.10 -8.72
N HIS A 112 -13.05 -12.41 -9.84
CA HIS A 112 -14.22 -12.59 -10.70
C HIS A 112 -14.31 -14.01 -11.26
N ALA A 113 -13.20 -14.58 -11.74
CA ALA A 113 -13.16 -15.95 -12.23
C ALA A 113 -13.52 -16.95 -11.11
N LEU A 114 -12.96 -16.76 -9.91
CA LEU A 114 -13.23 -17.59 -8.75
C LEU A 114 -14.71 -17.53 -8.34
N LEU A 115 -15.29 -16.32 -8.24
CA LEU A 115 -16.70 -16.17 -7.90
C LEU A 115 -17.64 -16.72 -8.98
N ARG A 116 -17.32 -16.56 -10.26
CA ARG A 116 -18.12 -17.17 -11.34
C ARG A 116 -18.15 -18.68 -11.23
N GLY A 117 -17.00 -19.32 -10.96
CA GLY A 117 -16.92 -20.77 -10.77
C GLY A 117 -17.76 -21.28 -9.58
N ILE A 118 -17.90 -20.48 -8.54
CA ILE A 118 -18.66 -20.82 -7.33
C ILE A 118 -20.17 -20.61 -7.51
N PHE A 119 -20.55 -19.51 -8.18
CA PHE A 119 -21.95 -19.09 -8.26
C PHE A 119 -22.68 -19.57 -9.52
N VAL A 120 -21.97 -20.02 -10.55
CA VAL A 120 -22.56 -20.48 -11.82
C VAL A 120 -22.05 -21.89 -12.17
N PRO A 121 -22.47 -22.96 -11.45
CA PRO A 121 -22.32 -24.30 -11.98
C PRO A 121 -23.35 -24.50 -13.10
N GLY A 122 -22.90 -24.41 -14.35
CA GLY A 122 -23.56 -25.06 -15.50
C GLY A 122 -24.83 -24.42 -16.10
N SER A 123 -25.26 -23.21 -15.73
CA SER A 123 -26.44 -22.58 -16.35
C SER A 123 -26.24 -21.10 -16.73
N LEU A 124 -26.31 -20.81 -18.04
CA LEU A 124 -26.27 -19.45 -18.60
C LEU A 124 -27.43 -18.56 -18.11
N ALA A 125 -28.56 -19.15 -17.72
CA ALA A 125 -29.79 -18.43 -17.37
C ALA A 125 -29.67 -17.61 -16.07
N ASN A 126 -28.80 -18.03 -15.16
CA ASN A 126 -28.54 -17.34 -13.88
C ASN A 126 -27.24 -16.51 -13.90
N ALA A 127 -26.51 -16.49 -15.02
CA ALA A 127 -25.21 -15.83 -15.10
C ALA A 127 -25.28 -14.30 -14.88
N GLY A 128 -26.40 -13.66 -15.26
CA GLY A 128 -26.60 -12.22 -15.13
C GLY A 128 -26.73 -11.75 -13.67
N SER A 129 -27.66 -12.33 -12.91
CA SER A 129 -27.94 -11.91 -11.52
C SER A 129 -26.85 -12.33 -10.55
N TYR A 130 -26.31 -13.55 -10.70
CA TYR A 130 -25.23 -14.06 -9.87
C TYR A 130 -23.88 -13.42 -10.21
N GLY A 131 -23.63 -13.12 -11.49
CA GLY A 131 -22.43 -12.42 -11.94
C GLY A 131 -22.39 -10.97 -11.48
N LEU A 132 -23.50 -10.23 -11.61
CA LEU A 132 -23.58 -8.85 -11.12
C LEU A 132 -23.37 -8.76 -9.61
N PHE A 133 -23.96 -9.69 -8.84
CA PHE A 133 -23.73 -9.73 -7.39
C PHE A 133 -22.26 -10.01 -7.06
N ALA A 134 -21.62 -10.96 -7.74
CA ALA A 134 -20.20 -11.25 -7.53
C ALA A 134 -19.34 -9.99 -7.74
N VAL A 135 -19.61 -9.23 -8.80
CA VAL A 135 -18.93 -7.96 -9.09
C VAL A 135 -19.16 -6.95 -7.95
N LEU A 136 -20.40 -6.77 -7.51
CA LEU A 136 -20.75 -5.84 -6.44
C LEU A 136 -20.12 -6.25 -5.10
N ALA A 137 -20.12 -7.54 -4.77
CA ALA A 137 -19.50 -8.06 -3.55
C ALA A 137 -17.99 -7.78 -3.52
N ILE A 138 -17.31 -7.94 -4.67
CA ILE A 138 -15.89 -7.57 -4.83
C ILE A 138 -15.69 -6.08 -4.64
N LEU A 139 -16.51 -5.25 -5.30
CA LEU A 139 -16.41 -3.80 -5.19
C LEU A 139 -16.60 -3.33 -3.74
N PHE A 140 -17.59 -3.87 -3.03
CA PHE A 140 -17.80 -3.59 -1.62
C PHE A 140 -16.62 -4.06 -0.76
N ALA A 141 -16.07 -5.25 -1.01
CA ALA A 141 -14.88 -5.73 -0.30
C ALA A 141 -13.65 -4.84 -0.56
N ILE A 142 -13.46 -4.38 -1.79
CA ILE A 142 -12.37 -3.48 -2.15
C ILE A 142 -12.56 -2.12 -1.47
N LEU A 143 -13.76 -1.55 -1.50
CA LEU A 143 -14.04 -0.27 -0.86
C LEU A 143 -13.90 -0.38 0.66
N ALA A 144 -14.45 -1.43 1.28
CA ALA A 144 -14.32 -1.67 2.71
C ALA A 144 -12.85 -1.89 3.11
N GLY A 145 -12.10 -2.70 2.37
CA GLY A 145 -10.68 -2.93 2.63
C GLY A 145 -9.81 -1.69 2.40
N ALA A 146 -9.97 -1.00 1.27
CA ALA A 146 -9.11 0.11 0.88
C ALA A 146 -9.44 1.42 1.62
N VAL A 147 -10.72 1.69 1.90
CA VAL A 147 -11.16 2.96 2.50
C VAL A 147 -11.20 2.86 4.03
N SER A 148 -11.65 1.74 4.58
CA SER A 148 -11.77 1.62 6.04
C SER A 148 -10.43 1.32 6.73
N SER A 149 -9.46 0.71 6.03
CA SER A 149 -8.14 0.40 6.63
C SER A 149 -7.33 1.64 7.02
N PRO A 150 -7.21 2.70 6.20
CA PRO A 150 -6.60 3.97 6.60
C PRO A 150 -7.28 4.64 7.80
N GLY A 151 -8.61 4.52 7.87
CA GLY A 151 -9.44 5.12 8.91
C GLY A 151 -9.41 4.39 10.24
N CYS A 152 -8.93 3.15 10.28
CA CYS A 152 -8.79 2.42 11.53
C CYS A 152 -7.81 3.14 12.48
N ARG A 153 -8.31 3.50 13.67
CA ARG A 153 -7.56 4.18 14.72
C ARG A 153 -6.31 3.39 15.08
N GLN A 154 -5.19 4.11 15.25
CA GLN A 154 -3.90 3.56 15.68
C GLN A 154 -3.97 2.85 17.05
N GLY A 155 -4.96 3.20 17.89
CA GLY A 155 -5.17 2.62 19.24
C GLY A 155 -6.34 1.63 19.36
N ALA A 156 -6.81 1.01 18.27
CA ALA A 156 -7.78 -0.08 18.37
C ALA A 156 -7.18 -1.30 19.10
N PRO A 157 -7.99 -2.14 19.80
CA PRO A 157 -7.49 -3.25 20.62
C PRO A 157 -6.68 -4.31 19.85
N TYR A 158 -6.79 -4.31 18.52
CA TYR A 158 -6.08 -5.22 17.64
C TYR A 158 -4.88 -4.52 17.00
N ARG A 159 -3.67 -5.06 17.19
CA ARG A 159 -2.44 -4.54 16.57
C ARG A 159 -2.33 -4.90 15.09
N ALA A 160 -2.70 -6.13 14.72
CA ALA A 160 -2.58 -6.62 13.35
C ALA A 160 -3.62 -5.99 12.41
N PHE A 161 -3.17 -5.55 11.23
CA PHE A 161 -4.08 -5.11 10.15
C PHE A 161 -4.98 -6.25 9.63
N SER A 162 -4.48 -7.49 9.68
CA SER A 162 -5.22 -8.69 9.29
C SER A 162 -6.52 -8.87 10.08
N THR A 163 -6.49 -8.67 11.39
CA THR A 163 -7.66 -8.86 12.27
C THR A 163 -8.68 -7.73 12.13
N LYS A 164 -8.22 -6.49 11.87
CA LYS A 164 -9.10 -5.37 11.51
C LYS A 164 -9.78 -5.60 10.17
N GLY A 165 -9.04 -6.08 9.17
CA GLY A 165 -9.62 -6.42 7.88
C GLY A 165 -10.58 -7.62 7.97
N LEU A 166 -10.30 -8.58 8.83
CA LEU A 166 -11.23 -9.70 9.10
C LEU A 166 -12.56 -9.20 9.66
N SER A 167 -12.56 -8.32 10.66
CA SER A 167 -13.79 -7.79 11.25
C SER A 167 -14.59 -6.94 10.26
N ILE A 168 -13.92 -6.06 9.51
CA ILE A 168 -14.55 -5.28 8.42
C ILE A 168 -15.16 -6.21 7.36
N GLY A 169 -14.44 -7.28 7.03
CA GLY A 169 -14.89 -8.29 6.07
C GLY A 169 -16.10 -9.08 6.53
N ILE A 170 -16.18 -9.46 7.81
CA ILE A 170 -17.36 -10.12 8.40
C ILE A 170 -18.57 -9.18 8.35
N VAL A 171 -18.39 -7.90 8.71
CA VAL A 171 -19.47 -6.90 8.62
C VAL A 171 -19.97 -6.74 7.18
N THR A 172 -19.03 -6.66 6.22
CA THR A 172 -19.35 -6.57 4.79
C THR A 172 -20.11 -7.80 4.30
N PHE A 173 -19.71 -9.00 4.75
CA PHE A 173 -20.41 -10.24 4.46
C PHE A 173 -21.84 -10.25 5.01
N LEU A 174 -22.05 -9.87 6.27
CA LEU A 174 -23.38 -9.83 6.88
C LEU A 174 -24.31 -8.83 6.16
N LEU A 175 -23.78 -7.67 5.77
CA LEU A 175 -24.53 -6.68 4.99
C LEU A 175 -24.95 -7.23 3.62
N LEU A 176 -24.04 -7.92 2.93
CA LEU A 176 -24.33 -8.52 1.63
C LEU A 176 -25.34 -9.68 1.72
N LEU A 177 -25.30 -10.47 2.80
CA LEU A 177 -26.32 -11.48 3.07
C LEU A 177 -27.70 -10.85 3.27
N TYR A 178 -27.78 -9.78 4.06
CA TYR A 178 -29.02 -9.07 4.33
C TYR A 178 -29.62 -8.49 3.04
N LEU A 179 -28.81 -7.80 2.22
CA LEU A 179 -29.28 -7.17 0.98
C LEU A 179 -29.73 -8.18 -0.09
N ARG A 180 -29.13 -9.37 -0.13
CA ARG A 180 -29.42 -10.36 -1.18
C ARG A 180 -30.62 -11.26 -0.88
N ASN A 181 -31.06 -11.32 0.38
CA ASN A 181 -32.14 -12.21 0.82
C ASN A 181 -31.91 -13.67 0.33
N ILE A 182 -30.70 -14.20 0.58
CA ILE A 182 -30.28 -15.51 0.07
C ILE A 182 -31.20 -16.60 0.63
N ASN A 183 -31.76 -17.43 -0.25
CA ASN A 183 -32.52 -18.59 0.15
C ASN A 183 -31.59 -19.67 0.75
N LEU A 184 -31.48 -19.68 2.08
CA LEU A 184 -30.70 -20.65 2.85
C LEU A 184 -31.33 -22.06 2.89
N GLN A 185 -32.56 -22.23 2.40
CA GLN A 185 -33.24 -23.53 2.36
C GLN A 185 -32.69 -24.41 1.22
N ALA A 186 -32.19 -23.80 0.14
CA ALA A 186 -31.63 -24.52 -0.99
C ALA A 186 -30.12 -24.78 -0.83
N TRP A 187 -29.67 -25.99 -1.20
CA TRP A 187 -28.24 -26.37 -1.18
C TRP A 187 -27.31 -25.40 -1.93
N PRO A 188 -27.66 -24.90 -3.14
CA PRO A 188 -26.83 -23.90 -3.83
C PRO A 188 -26.68 -22.59 -3.03
N GLY A 189 -27.73 -22.17 -2.31
CA GLY A 189 -27.70 -20.98 -1.47
C GLY A 189 -26.79 -21.15 -0.25
N ARG A 190 -26.73 -22.35 0.35
CA ARG A 190 -25.83 -22.66 1.47
C ARG A 190 -24.36 -22.64 1.04
N ILE A 191 -24.05 -23.27 -0.10
CA ILE A 191 -22.69 -23.32 -0.65
C ILE A 191 -22.21 -21.90 -1.01
N ALA A 192 -23.08 -21.13 -1.67
CA ALA A 192 -22.84 -19.71 -1.98
C ALA A 192 -22.52 -18.87 -0.72
N THR A 193 -23.31 -19.03 0.34
CA THR A 193 -23.12 -18.32 1.61
C THR A 193 -21.80 -18.68 2.28
N LEU A 194 -21.46 -19.97 2.34
CA LEU A 194 -20.18 -20.44 2.90
C LEU A 194 -18.98 -19.92 2.09
N ALA A 195 -19.09 -19.93 0.77
CA ALA A 195 -18.03 -19.40 -0.09
C ALA A 195 -17.85 -17.89 0.10
N CYS A 196 -18.94 -17.12 0.19
CA CYS A 196 -18.86 -15.69 0.50
C CYS A 196 -18.28 -15.41 1.89
N LEU A 197 -18.60 -16.24 2.90
CA LEU A 197 -18.07 -16.11 4.25
C LEU A 197 -16.55 -16.30 4.30
N LEU A 198 -15.98 -17.15 3.44
CA LEU A 198 -14.54 -17.36 3.38
C LEU A 198 -13.85 -16.30 2.52
N LEU A 199 -14.43 -15.99 1.35
CA LEU A 199 -13.78 -15.15 0.35
C LEU A 199 -13.81 -13.66 0.67
N LEU A 200 -14.90 -13.15 1.25
CA LEU A 200 -15.02 -11.72 1.53
C LEU A 200 -14.08 -11.29 2.68
N PRO A 201 -14.10 -11.94 3.86
CA PRO A 201 -13.19 -11.57 4.93
C PRO A 201 -11.73 -11.84 4.60
N SER A 202 -11.42 -12.90 3.84
CA SER A 202 -10.08 -13.14 3.34
C SER A 202 -9.58 -12.02 2.42
N ALA A 203 -10.41 -11.59 1.45
CA ALA A 203 -10.06 -10.50 0.54
C ALA A 203 -9.87 -9.17 1.27
N VAL A 204 -10.79 -8.80 2.17
CA VAL A 204 -10.70 -7.56 2.95
C VAL A 204 -9.48 -7.59 3.88
N SER A 205 -9.21 -8.73 4.52
CA SER A 205 -8.02 -8.92 5.37
C SER A 205 -6.72 -8.78 4.57
N TYR A 206 -6.65 -9.42 3.40
CA TYR A 206 -5.51 -9.28 2.48
C TYR A 206 -5.30 -7.83 2.05
N LEU A 207 -6.37 -7.11 1.66
CA LEU A 207 -6.30 -5.70 1.28
C LEU A 207 -5.85 -4.81 2.46
N ALA A 208 -6.32 -5.09 3.68
CA ALA A 208 -5.91 -4.36 4.86
C ALA A 208 -4.40 -4.51 5.17
N MET A 209 -3.81 -5.68 4.88
CA MET A 209 -2.37 -5.90 5.10
C MET A 209 -1.48 -5.01 4.22
N HIS A 210 -1.96 -4.54 3.06
CA HIS A 210 -1.21 -3.60 2.23
C HIS A 210 -1.01 -2.22 2.89
N PHE A 211 -1.75 -1.91 3.95
CA PHE A 211 -1.62 -0.66 4.71
C PHE A 211 -0.70 -0.77 5.94
N THR A 212 -0.05 -1.92 6.16
CA THR A 212 0.91 -2.11 7.28
C THR A 212 2.05 -1.08 7.26
N GLY A 213 2.56 -0.71 6.07
CA GLY A 213 3.57 0.33 5.90
C GLY A 213 3.08 1.77 6.08
N CYS A 214 1.79 1.99 6.35
CA CYS A 214 1.20 3.31 6.60
C CYS A 214 1.09 3.64 8.10
N THR A 215 1.72 2.84 8.95
CA THR A 215 1.76 3.05 10.40
C THR A 215 3.15 2.70 10.95
N PRO A 216 3.54 3.29 12.09
CA PRO A 216 4.78 2.91 12.76
C PRO A 216 4.70 1.54 13.45
N TYR A 217 3.54 0.89 13.45
CA TYR A 217 3.33 -0.43 14.06
C TYR A 217 3.50 -1.52 12.99
N THR A 218 4.59 -2.28 13.08
CA THR A 218 4.76 -3.57 12.40
C THR A 218 4.47 -4.72 13.35
#